data_AF-A0A1S8XTJ2-F1
#
_entry.id   AF-A0A1S8XTJ2-F1
#
_cell.length_a   1.000
_cell.length_b   1.000
_cell.length_c   1.000
_cell.angle_alpha   90.00
_cell.angle_beta   90.00
_cell.angle_gamma   90.00
#
_symmetry.space_group_name_H-M   'P 1'
#
loop_
_entity.id
_entity.type
_entity.pdbx_description
1 polymer ?
#
loop_
_entity_poly.entity_id
_entity_poly.type
_entity_poly.pdbx_seq_one_letter_code
_entity_poly.pdbx_strand_id
1 'polypeptide(L)'
;MLTEPTLTSRHEDGRDVPLLVWRADRPLLTVSSAPLGGGIGVRHWVVNATVPMSYHRDDPADHLAELADQLGLDGPGVGLLTGVDVAEVVARADSGVRVWATVGLGTPVQAAAPDPAVGTPAPAPARCAAPAHRVGTV
;
A
#
# COMPACT_ATOMS: atom_id res chain seq x y z
N MET A 1 2.57 -6.54 18.19
CA MET A 1 1.61 -6.33 17.09
C MET A 1 2.37 -5.65 15.96
N LEU A 2 1.73 -5.25 14.87
CA LEU A 2 2.35 -4.29 13.94
C LEU A 2 2.28 -2.90 14.58
N THR A 3 3.33 -2.09 14.48
CA THR A 3 3.35 -0.70 14.97
C THR A 3 2.41 0.19 14.16
N GLU A 4 2.20 1.44 14.58
CA GLU A 4 1.73 2.45 13.62
C GLU A 4 2.79 2.66 12.52
N PRO A 5 2.39 3.02 11.29
CA PRO A 5 3.33 3.28 10.23
C PRO A 5 4.14 4.55 10.51
N THR A 6 5.40 4.52 10.12
CA THR A 6 6.23 5.71 10.01
C THR A 6 6.37 6.09 8.54
N LEU A 7 6.03 7.33 8.19
CA LEU A 7 6.29 7.90 6.87
C LEU A 7 7.75 8.38 6.82
N THR A 8 8.47 7.96 5.80
CA THR A 8 9.83 8.41 5.50
C THR A 8 9.99 8.55 3.98
N SER A 9 11.17 8.90 3.51
CA SER A 9 11.47 9.02 2.09
C SER A 9 12.83 8.42 1.77
N ARG A 10 12.99 8.00 0.51
CA ARG A 10 14.28 7.71 -0.10
C ARG A 10 14.58 8.76 -1.15
N HIS A 11 15.86 9.03 -1.38
CA HIS A 11 16.27 9.89 -2.47
C HIS A 11 16.55 9.05 -3.73
N GLU A 12 15.81 9.30 -4.81
CA GLU A 12 15.91 8.56 -6.06
C GLU A 12 15.68 9.53 -7.24
N ASP A 13 16.58 9.52 -8.24
CA ASP A 13 16.51 10.40 -9.42
C ASP A 13 16.28 11.89 -9.10
N GLY A 14 16.93 12.40 -8.05
CA GLY A 14 16.83 13.79 -7.62
C GLY A 14 15.50 14.13 -6.93
N ARG A 15 14.70 13.14 -6.52
CA ARG A 15 13.41 13.31 -5.84
C ARG A 15 13.39 12.52 -4.54
N ASP A 16 12.68 13.07 -3.55
CA ASP A 16 12.35 12.32 -2.34
C ASP A 16 11.04 11.55 -2.58
N VAL A 17 11.15 10.22 -2.61
CA VAL A 17 10.02 9.32 -2.90
C VAL A 17 9.54 8.70 -1.58
N PRO A 18 8.24 8.81 -1.25
CA PRO A 18 7.75 8.40 0.05
C PRO A 18 7.72 6.88 0.21
N LEU A 19 7.93 6.47 1.46
CA LEU A 19 7.96 5.11 1.95
C LEU A 19 7.15 5.05 3.23
N LEU A 20 6.30 4.03 3.37
CA LEU A 20 5.55 3.79 4.59
C LEU A 20 6.04 2.50 5.24
N VAL A 21 6.49 2.58 6.49
CA VAL A 21 7.19 1.48 7.18
C VAL A 21 6.46 1.08 8.44
N TRP A 22 6.21 -0.22 8.60
CA TRP A 22 5.71 -0.81 9.83
C TRP A 22 6.75 -1.78 10.37
N ARG A 23 6.89 -1.83 11.69
CA ARG A 23 7.68 -2.87 12.38
C ARG A 23 6.74 -3.73 13.20
N ALA A 24 7.17 -4.94 13.50
CA ALA A 24 6.43 -5.84 14.38
C ALA A 24 7.13 -5.93 15.73
N ASP A 25 6.42 -5.65 16.82
CA ASP A 25 6.99 -5.75 18.19
C ASP A 25 7.41 -7.19 18.54
N ARG A 26 6.84 -8.16 17.81
CA ARG A 26 7.14 -9.59 17.86
C ARG A 26 6.92 -10.17 16.47
N PRO A 27 7.61 -11.26 16.10
CA PRO A 27 7.42 -11.87 14.79
C PRO A 27 5.95 -12.26 14.56
N LEU A 28 5.43 -11.95 13.36
CA LEU A 28 4.03 -12.19 12.99
C LEU A 28 3.95 -13.24 11.88
N LEU A 29 3.01 -14.18 12.02
CA LEU A 29 2.63 -15.01 10.88
C LEU A 29 1.85 -14.16 9.88
N THR A 30 2.33 -14.09 8.65
CA THR A 30 1.83 -13.22 7.60
C THR A 30 1.54 -14.02 6.35
N VAL A 31 0.49 -13.63 5.64
CA VAL A 31 0.23 -14.00 4.24
C VAL A 31 0.42 -12.74 3.39
N SER A 32 1.14 -12.86 2.29
CA SER A 32 1.44 -11.73 1.40
C SER A 32 1.46 -12.15 -0.06
N SER A 33 0.98 -11.28 -0.94
CA SER A 33 1.16 -11.39 -2.39
C SER A 33 2.24 -10.44 -2.91
N ALA A 34 2.96 -9.76 -2.02
CA ALA A 34 3.91 -8.73 -2.40
C ALA A 34 5.16 -9.31 -3.09
N PRO A 35 5.84 -8.52 -3.95
CA PRO A 35 7.04 -8.99 -4.65
C PRO A 35 8.14 -9.48 -3.71
N LEU A 36 8.36 -8.80 -2.58
CA LEU A 36 9.25 -9.26 -1.52
C LEU A 36 8.44 -9.87 -0.37
N GLY A 37 8.82 -11.09 0.03
CA GLY A 37 8.25 -11.75 1.20
C GLY A 37 6.86 -12.36 1.00
N GLY A 38 6.45 -12.57 -0.26
CA GLY A 38 5.22 -13.25 -0.64
C GLY A 38 5.08 -14.67 -0.09
N GLY A 39 3.86 -15.21 -0.14
CA GLY A 39 3.48 -16.48 0.46
C GLY A 39 3.12 -16.36 1.94
N ILE A 40 3.16 -17.49 2.65
CA ILE A 40 2.89 -17.57 4.09
C ILE A 40 4.21 -17.72 4.84
N GLY A 41 4.44 -16.90 5.87
CA GLY A 41 5.62 -17.03 6.71
C GLY A 41 5.70 -15.99 7.82
N VAL A 42 6.69 -16.14 8.69
CA VAL A 42 6.94 -15.20 9.79
C VAL A 42 7.63 -13.94 9.27
N ARG A 43 7.16 -12.75 9.69
CA ARG A 43 7.66 -11.43 9.26
C ARG A 43 7.87 -10.48 10.44
N HIS A 44 8.84 -9.59 10.27
CA HIS A 44 9.28 -8.62 11.28
C HIS A 44 8.94 -7.17 10.92
N TRP A 45 8.70 -6.91 9.64
CA TRP A 45 8.44 -5.56 9.14
C TRP A 45 7.67 -5.61 7.82
N VAL A 46 7.06 -4.47 7.48
CA VAL A 46 6.39 -4.23 6.20
C VAL A 46 6.85 -2.86 5.67
N VAL A 47 7.13 -2.77 4.38
CA VAL A 47 7.37 -1.51 3.66
C VAL A 47 6.41 -1.43 2.49
N ASN A 48 5.73 -0.29 2.33
CA ASN A 48 5.02 0.06 1.12
C ASN A 48 5.68 1.28 0.50
N ALA A 49 6.28 1.11 -0.69
CA ALA A 49 7.08 2.12 -1.34
C ALA A 49 6.37 2.72 -2.55
N THR A 50 6.24 4.04 -2.57
CA THR A 50 5.80 4.73 -3.79
C THR A 50 6.87 4.56 -4.87
N VAL A 51 6.45 4.30 -6.10
CA VAL A 51 7.30 4.32 -7.30
C VAL A 51 6.72 5.28 -8.34
N PRO A 52 7.57 5.98 -9.11
CA PRO A 52 7.08 6.85 -10.16
C PRO A 52 6.43 6.03 -11.29
N MET A 53 5.60 6.68 -12.12
CA MET A 53 5.03 6.05 -13.32
C MET A 53 6.10 5.58 -14.33
N SER A 54 7.31 6.13 -14.24
CA SER A 54 8.46 5.72 -15.03
C SER A 54 9.19 4.51 -14.47
N TYR A 55 8.72 3.89 -13.38
CA TYR A 55 9.37 2.72 -12.78
C TYR A 55 9.32 1.52 -13.73
N HIS A 56 10.48 0.93 -14.02
CA HIS A 56 10.66 -0.12 -15.04
C HIS A 56 11.73 -1.16 -14.66
N ARG A 57 12.02 -1.32 -13.36
CA ARG A 57 12.95 -2.36 -12.88
C ARG A 57 12.34 -3.75 -13.05
N ASP A 58 13.12 -4.67 -13.59
CA ASP A 58 12.75 -6.09 -13.78
C ASP A 58 12.99 -6.95 -12.52
N ASP A 59 13.60 -6.36 -11.49
CA ASP A 59 14.03 -6.98 -10.23
C ASP A 59 13.36 -6.32 -8.99
N PRO A 60 12.01 -6.23 -8.93
CA PRO A 60 11.32 -5.48 -7.88
C PRO A 60 11.55 -6.02 -6.47
N ALA A 61 11.79 -7.33 -6.31
CA ALA A 61 12.10 -7.93 -5.02
C ALA A 61 13.49 -7.51 -4.51
N ASP A 62 14.49 -7.48 -5.40
CA ASP A 62 15.85 -7.04 -5.06
C ASP A 62 15.86 -5.55 -4.73
N HIS A 63 15.14 -4.74 -5.51
CA HIS A 63 14.93 -3.33 -5.18
C HIS A 63 14.35 -3.15 -3.77
N LEU A 64 13.30 -3.89 -3.42
CA LEU A 64 12.70 -3.81 -2.08
C LEU A 64 13.65 -4.26 -0.97
N ALA A 65 14.54 -5.22 -1.24
CA ALA A 65 15.57 -5.65 -0.30
C ALA A 65 16.61 -4.52 -0.08
N GLU A 66 17.06 -3.86 -1.14
CA GLU A 66 17.94 -2.68 -1.05
C GLU A 66 17.31 -1.57 -0.20
N LEU A 67 16.01 -1.31 -0.39
CA LEU A 67 15.28 -0.32 0.43
C LEU A 67 15.20 -0.74 1.90
N ALA A 68 14.95 -2.02 2.17
CA ALA A 68 14.92 -2.54 3.53
C ALA A 68 16.28 -2.37 4.24
N ASP A 69 17.37 -2.66 3.53
CA ASP A 69 18.74 -2.49 4.03
C ASP A 69 19.03 -1.02 4.36
N GLN A 70 18.65 -0.09 3.48
CA GLN A 70 18.81 1.36 3.71
C GLN A 70 18.02 1.86 4.94
N LEU A 71 16.90 1.22 5.25
CA LEU A 71 16.04 1.56 6.39
C LEU A 71 16.42 0.82 7.69
N GLY A 72 17.46 -0.02 7.65
CA GLY A 72 17.88 -0.85 8.79
C GLY A 72 16.77 -1.82 9.23
N LEU A 73 16.12 -2.47 8.26
CA LEU A 73 15.05 -3.44 8.51
C LEU A 73 15.60 -4.87 8.48
N ASP A 74 15.88 -5.40 9.67
CA ASP A 74 16.48 -6.72 9.81
C ASP A 74 15.47 -7.86 9.72
N GLY A 75 15.92 -8.99 9.17
CA GLY A 75 15.18 -10.25 9.12
C GLY A 75 14.07 -10.30 8.06
N PRO A 76 13.28 -11.39 8.01
CA PRO A 76 12.25 -11.56 7.01
C PRO A 76 11.16 -10.48 7.10
N GLY A 77 10.84 -9.83 5.98
CA GLY A 77 9.78 -8.83 5.90
C GLY A 77 8.96 -8.90 4.63
N VAL A 78 8.09 -7.91 4.44
CA VAL A 78 7.22 -7.77 3.27
C VAL A 78 7.48 -6.42 2.62
N GLY A 79 7.74 -6.40 1.32
CA GLY A 79 7.92 -5.19 0.55
C GLY A 79 6.87 -5.07 -0.55
N LEU A 80 6.12 -3.97 -0.56
CA LEU A 80 5.15 -3.60 -1.58
C LEU A 80 5.67 -2.40 -2.38
N LEU A 81 5.30 -2.34 -3.66
CA LEU A 81 5.50 -1.19 -4.52
C LEU A 81 4.13 -0.68 -4.97
N THR A 82 3.96 0.64 -5.03
CA THR A 82 2.71 1.24 -5.49
C THR A 82 2.94 2.53 -6.27
N GLY A 83 2.10 2.79 -7.28
CA GLY A 83 2.14 4.05 -8.05
C GLY A 83 1.43 5.22 -7.37
N VAL A 84 0.87 5.01 -6.17
CA VAL A 84 0.14 6.04 -5.41
C VAL A 84 1.03 6.66 -4.33
N ASP A 85 0.67 7.84 -3.85
CA ASP A 85 1.38 8.46 -2.73
C ASP A 85 1.00 7.76 -1.42
N VAL A 86 1.97 7.07 -0.80
CA VAL A 86 1.74 6.37 0.46
C VAL A 86 1.52 7.32 1.65
N ALA A 87 1.81 8.61 1.51
CA ALA A 87 1.46 9.62 2.51
C ALA A 87 -0.06 9.81 2.63
N GLU A 88 -0.85 9.43 1.61
CA GLU A 88 -2.31 9.47 1.63
C GLU A 88 -2.94 8.23 2.30
N VAL A 89 -2.17 7.47 3.07
CA VAL A 89 -2.65 6.27 3.77
C VAL A 89 -3.85 6.58 4.67
N VAL A 90 -4.88 5.74 4.56
CA VAL A 90 -6.03 5.75 5.45
C VAL A 90 -5.97 4.53 6.36
N ALA A 91 -6.03 4.77 7.67
CA ALA A 91 -6.12 3.72 8.68
C ALA A 91 -7.56 3.56 9.20
N ARG A 92 -8.05 2.33 9.32
CA ARG A 92 -9.33 2.00 9.97
C ARG A 92 -9.16 0.76 10.84
N ALA A 93 -9.95 0.71 11.91
CA ALA A 93 -10.05 -0.46 12.78
C ALA A 93 -11.51 -0.84 12.95
N ASP A 94 -11.79 -2.12 12.86
CA ASP A 94 -13.12 -2.70 13.09
C ASP A 94 -12.95 -4.09 13.69
N SER A 95 -13.65 -4.35 14.80
CA SER A 95 -13.78 -5.69 15.39
C SER A 95 -12.45 -6.42 15.62
N GLY A 96 -11.40 -5.69 16.02
CA GLY A 96 -10.05 -6.22 16.27
C GLY A 96 -9.17 -6.37 15.02
N VAL A 97 -9.67 -6.02 13.84
CA VAL A 97 -8.91 -5.93 12.59
C VAL A 97 -8.48 -4.49 12.38
N ARG A 98 -7.23 -4.30 11.94
CA ARG A 98 -6.71 -3.00 11.53
C ARG A 98 -6.28 -3.05 10.07
N VAL A 99 -6.68 -2.03 9.32
CA VAL A 99 -6.41 -1.89 7.89
C VAL A 99 -5.73 -0.57 7.65
N TRP A 100 -4.67 -0.60 6.86
CA TRP A 100 -4.09 0.58 6.21
C TRP A 100 -4.24 0.40 4.71
N ALA A 101 -4.78 1.42 4.05
CA ALA A 101 -5.03 1.38 2.62
C ALA A 101 -4.50 2.66 1.97
N THR A 102 -3.82 2.49 0.84
CA THR A 102 -3.43 3.54 -0.08
C THR A 102 -4.13 3.24 -1.40
N VAL A 103 -4.99 4.14 -1.88
CA VAL A 103 -5.88 3.86 -3.02
C VAL A 103 -5.79 4.98 -4.03
N GLY A 104 -5.43 4.65 -5.27
CA GLY A 104 -5.34 5.58 -6.39
C GLY A 104 -6.61 5.64 -7.24
N LEU A 105 -7.77 5.32 -6.67
CA LEU A 105 -9.05 5.25 -7.37
C LEU A 105 -10.07 6.19 -6.72
N GLY A 106 -10.67 7.07 -7.52
CA GLY A 106 -11.68 8.03 -7.07
C GLY A 106 -13.09 7.47 -6.86
N THR A 107 -13.35 6.25 -7.32
CA THR A 107 -14.66 5.58 -7.18
C THR A 107 -14.48 4.18 -6.62
N PRO A 108 -14.51 4.00 -5.29
CA PRO A 108 -14.38 2.69 -4.69
C PRO A 108 -15.63 1.84 -4.97
N VAL A 109 -15.43 0.60 -5.40
CA VAL A 109 -16.46 -0.44 -5.42
C VAL A 109 -16.08 -1.51 -4.40
N GLN A 110 -17.07 -2.06 -3.69
CA GLN A 110 -16.80 -3.15 -2.76
C GLN A 110 -16.68 -4.45 -3.54
N ALA A 111 -15.56 -5.17 -3.39
CA ALA A 111 -15.31 -6.44 -4.06
C ALA A 111 -16.37 -7.51 -3.74
N ALA A 112 -17.06 -7.39 -2.59
CA ALA A 112 -18.11 -8.30 -2.14
C ALA A 112 -19.47 -7.62 -2.00
N ALA A 113 -19.68 -6.44 -2.60
CA ALA A 113 -21.04 -5.88 -2.65
C ALA A 113 -21.93 -6.82 -3.47
N PRO A 114 -23.19 -7.04 -3.03
CA PRO A 114 -24.18 -7.64 -3.91
C PRO A 114 -24.26 -6.85 -5.22
N ASP A 115 -24.38 -7.55 -6.35
CA ASP A 115 -24.65 -6.88 -7.61
C ASP A 115 -25.89 -5.99 -7.44
N PRO A 116 -25.86 -4.73 -7.91
CA PRO A 116 -27.05 -3.90 -7.89
C PRO A 116 -28.13 -4.59 -8.71
N ALA A 117 -29.29 -4.82 -8.09
CA ALA A 117 -30.44 -5.38 -8.79
C ALA A 117 -30.70 -4.53 -10.04
N VAL A 118 -30.77 -5.19 -11.21
CA VAL A 118 -31.08 -4.52 -12.47
C VAL A 118 -32.51 -3.98 -12.38
N GLY A 119 -32.66 -2.71 -12.04
CA GLY A 119 -33.96 -2.06 -11.94
C GLY A 119 -33.93 -0.76 -11.14
N THR A 120 -34.07 0.36 -11.85
CA THR A 120 -34.17 1.77 -11.40
C THR A 120 -32.86 2.56 -11.46
N PRO A 121 -32.78 3.64 -12.29
CA PRO A 121 -31.64 4.54 -12.29
C PRO A 121 -31.48 5.19 -10.92
N ALA A 122 -30.27 5.16 -10.36
CA ALA A 122 -29.93 5.91 -9.17
C ALA A 122 -29.98 7.43 -9.46
N PRO A 123 -30.39 8.28 -8.50
CA PRO A 123 -30.24 9.72 -8.65
C PRO A 123 -28.75 10.09 -8.78
N ALA A 124 -28.47 11.06 -9.66
CA ALA A 124 -27.10 11.49 -9.94
C ALA A 124 -26.38 11.93 -8.65
N PRO A 125 -25.11 11.53 -8.44
CA PRO A 125 -24.36 11.99 -7.28
C PRO A 125 -24.19 13.51 -7.34
N ALA A 126 -24.31 14.16 -6.17
CA ALA A 126 -24.01 15.58 -6.04
C ALA A 126 -22.57 15.83 -6.50
N ARG A 127 -22.40 16.75 -7.46
CA ARG A 127 -21.09 17.15 -7.97
C ARG A 127 -20.33 17.89 -6.87
N CYS A 128 -19.48 17.17 -6.13
CA CYS A 128 -18.32 17.79 -5.50
C CYS A 128 -17.28 18.03 -6.60
N ALA A 129 -16.71 19.23 -6.66
CA ALA A 129 -15.72 19.57 -7.69
C ALA A 129 -14.55 18.57 -7.65
N ALA A 130 -14.34 17.85 -8.75
CA ALA A 130 -13.33 16.81 -8.85
C ALA A 130 -11.93 17.43 -8.98
N PRO A 131 -10.96 17.11 -8.09
CA PRO A 131 -9.56 17.28 -8.44
C PRO A 131 -9.19 16.27 -9.54
N ALA A 132 -8.22 16.63 -10.38
CA ALA A 132 -7.82 15.87 -11.56
C ALA A 132 -7.53 14.40 -11.22
N HIS A 133 -8.20 13.49 -11.96
CA HIS A 133 -8.03 12.04 -11.84
C HIS A 133 -6.55 11.65 -11.92
N ARG A 134 -6.04 11.00 -10.87
CA ARG A 134 -4.88 10.12 -10.96
C ARG A 134 -5.37 8.70 -10.73
N VAL A 135 -5.09 7.84 -11.70
CA VAL A 135 -5.45 6.41 -11.69
C VAL A 135 -4.25 5.64 -11.15
N GLY A 136 -4.47 4.74 -10.19
CA GLY A 136 -3.49 3.77 -9.70
C GLY A 136 -4.16 2.54 -9.08
N THR A 137 -3.59 1.35 -9.34
CA THR A 137 -4.11 0.01 -9.01
C THR A 137 -4.08 -0.30 -7.50
N VAL A 138 -4.95 -1.21 -7.06
CA VAL A 138 -5.03 -1.80 -5.70
C VAL A 138 -3.80 -2.66 -5.38
#